data_AF-A0A8J3V0J4-F1
#
_entry.id   AF-A0A8J3V0J4-F1
#
_cell.length_a   1.000
_cell.length_b   1.000
_cell.length_c   1.000
_cell.angle_alpha   90.00
_cell.angle_beta   90.00
_cell.angle_gamma   90.00
#
_symmetry.space_group_name_H-M   'P 1'
#
loop_
_entity.id
_entity.type
_entity.pdbx_description
1 polymer ?
#
loop_
_entity_poly.entity_id
_entity_poly.type
_entity_poly.pdbx_seq_one_letter_code
_entity_poly.pdbx_strand_id
1 'polypeptide(L)'
;MAMTHALTLPPGWIINSRLVPGWQIDADHLLEIDAADRTDEGRIRWRYRLSRRRRTIFAASDVCSGVGAVLSGEELISAARTVLRYLTLQPGDTDAEYFDAYTRTQRDWRDRYAEDLSIYAMDGWCGYCGGDHLSPGCPSR
;
A
#
# COMPACT_ATOMS: atom_id res chain seq x y z
N MET A 1 -22.48 -8.06 21.12
CA MET A 1 -22.56 -6.73 20.45
C MET A 1 -21.46 -6.67 19.41
N ALA A 2 -21.80 -6.72 18.12
CA ALA A 2 -20.80 -6.47 17.08
C ALA A 2 -20.48 -4.97 17.12
N MET A 3 -19.31 -4.61 17.66
CA MET A 3 -18.82 -3.25 17.52
C MET A 3 -18.44 -3.05 16.06
N THR A 4 -19.36 -2.48 15.28
CA THR A 4 -19.08 -1.91 13.96
C THR A 4 -18.12 -0.76 14.18
N HIS A 5 -16.81 -1.06 14.20
CA HIS A 5 -15.78 -0.04 14.15
C HIS A 5 -15.86 0.56 12.75
N ALA A 6 -16.49 1.72 12.64
CA ALA A 6 -16.44 2.51 11.43
C ALA A 6 -14.97 2.90 11.20
N LEU A 7 -14.36 2.34 10.16
CA LEU A 7 -13.00 2.68 9.77
C LEU A 7 -13.03 4.05 9.10
N THR A 8 -12.52 5.07 9.79
CA THR A 8 -12.30 6.38 9.18
C THR A 8 -11.17 6.26 8.18
N LEU A 9 -11.46 6.58 6.92
CA LEU A 9 -10.45 6.56 5.87
C LEU A 9 -9.47 7.73 6.03
N PRO A 10 -8.20 7.51 5.69
CA PRO A 10 -7.28 8.63 5.55
C PRO A 10 -7.79 9.64 4.50
N PRO A 11 -7.47 10.94 4.66
CA PRO A 11 -7.79 11.95 3.65
C PRO A 11 -7.36 11.52 2.24
N GLY A 12 -8.18 11.82 1.23
CA GLY A 12 -7.86 11.53 -0.18
C GLY A 12 -7.83 10.04 -0.58
N TRP A 13 -8.08 9.13 0.34
CA TRP A 13 -8.40 7.74 -0.01
C TRP A 13 -9.81 7.62 -0.55
N ILE A 14 -10.00 6.66 -1.44
CA ILE A 14 -11.30 6.35 -2.03
C ILE A 14 -11.81 5.01 -1.52
N ILE A 15 -13.12 4.83 -1.55
CA ILE A 15 -13.74 3.50 -1.50
C ILE A 15 -14.02 3.08 -2.93
N ASN A 16 -13.45 1.96 -3.36
CA ASN A 16 -13.73 1.43 -4.69
C ASN A 16 -15.07 0.68 -4.75
N SER A 17 -15.43 0.19 -5.94
CA SER A 17 -16.68 -0.56 -6.13
C SER A 17 -16.75 -1.89 -5.37
N ARG A 18 -15.63 -2.39 -4.85
CA ARG A 18 -15.54 -3.57 -3.98
C ARG A 18 -15.67 -3.22 -2.50
N LEU A 19 -15.94 -1.95 -2.18
CA LEU A 19 -15.98 -1.40 -0.83
C LEU A 19 -14.64 -1.52 -0.07
N VAL A 20 -13.53 -1.54 -0.82
CA VAL A 20 -12.17 -1.64 -0.26
C VAL A 20 -11.52 -0.25 -0.25
N PRO A 21 -10.86 0.14 0.87
CA PRO A 21 -10.03 1.34 0.91
C PRO A 21 -8.94 1.32 -0.16
N GLY A 22 -8.81 2.42 -0.88
CA GLY A 22 -7.85 2.57 -1.96
C GLY A 22 -7.05 3.86 -1.84
N TRP A 23 -5.73 3.73 -1.89
CA TRP A 23 -4.82 4.85 -2.07
C TRP A 23 -4.51 5.05 -3.56
N GLN A 24 -5.02 6.15 -4.12
CA GLN A 24 -4.63 6.61 -5.46
C GLN A 24 -3.21 7.18 -5.38
N ILE A 25 -2.21 6.39 -5.79
CA ILE A 25 -0.79 6.76 -5.65
C ILE A 25 -0.41 7.79 -6.69
N ASP A 26 -0.91 7.69 -7.92
CA ASP A 26 -0.75 8.65 -9.03
C ASP A 26 -1.94 8.58 -9.99
N ALA A 27 -1.86 9.20 -11.18
CA ALA A 27 -2.96 9.19 -12.16
C ALA A 27 -3.34 7.79 -12.67
N ASP A 28 -2.40 6.85 -12.67
CA ASP A 28 -2.57 5.51 -13.24
C ASP A 28 -2.60 4.39 -12.18
N HIS A 29 -2.03 4.59 -10.99
CA HIS A 29 -1.81 3.58 -9.96
C HIS A 29 -2.75 3.70 -8.76
N LEU A 30 -3.37 2.58 -8.40
CA LEU A 30 -4.26 2.44 -7.25
C LEU A 30 -3.81 1.24 -6.41
N LEU A 31 -3.52 1.49 -5.14
CA LEU A 31 -3.27 0.47 -4.13
C LEU A 31 -4.51 0.29 -3.25
N GLU A 32 -5.19 -0.83 -3.44
CA GLU A 32 -6.29 -1.29 -2.57
C GLU A 32 -5.69 -2.01 -1.36
N ILE A 33 -6.21 -1.76 -0.15
CA ILE A 33 -5.77 -2.46 1.06
C ILE A 33 -6.92 -2.64 2.06
N ASP A 34 -7.06 -3.86 2.59
CA ASP A 34 -8.06 -4.23 3.60
C ASP A 34 -7.49 -5.22 4.62
N ALA A 35 -8.05 -5.19 5.84
CA ALA A 35 -7.73 -6.17 6.86
C ALA A 35 -8.38 -7.51 6.49
N ALA A 36 -7.57 -8.53 6.20
CA ALA A 36 -8.04 -9.85 5.80
C ALA A 36 -8.43 -10.70 7.00
N ASP A 37 -7.53 -10.80 7.98
CA ASP A 37 -7.70 -11.56 9.22
C ASP A 37 -6.71 -11.04 10.28
N ARG A 38 -6.63 -11.74 11.42
CA ARG A 38 -5.56 -11.56 12.40
C ARG A 38 -4.72 -12.83 12.53
N THR A 39 -3.42 -12.66 12.76
CA THR A 39 -2.54 -13.75 13.15
C THR A 39 -2.77 -14.15 14.62
N ASP A 40 -2.23 -15.29 15.04
CA ASP A 40 -2.33 -15.77 16.43
C ASP A 40 -1.68 -14.80 17.44
N GLU A 41 -0.68 -14.05 17.00
CA GLU A 41 -0.03 -12.97 17.77
C GLU A 41 -0.87 -11.67 17.80
N GLY A 42 -2.05 -11.68 17.21
CA GLY A 42 -2.95 -10.52 17.14
C GLY A 42 -2.50 -9.43 16.15
N ARG A 43 -1.59 -9.72 15.21
CA ARG A 43 -1.26 -8.80 14.11
C ARG A 43 -2.40 -8.76 13.11
N ILE A 44 -2.61 -7.62 12.46
CA ILE A 44 -3.53 -7.51 11.32
C ILE A 44 -2.81 -8.04 10.09
N ARG A 45 -3.39 -9.01 9.40
CA ARG A 45 -2.93 -9.45 8.07
C ARG A 45 -3.59 -8.58 7.02
N TRP A 46 -2.79 -7.87 6.24
CA TRP A 46 -3.26 -6.98 5.20
C TRP A 46 -3.35 -7.71 3.89
N ARG A 47 -4.52 -7.66 3.26
CA ARG A 47 -4.68 -7.98 1.85
C ARG A 47 -4.49 -6.71 1.05
N TYR A 48 -3.72 -6.80 -0.02
CA TYR A 48 -3.52 -5.67 -0.91
C TYR A 48 -3.66 -6.05 -2.38
N ARG A 49 -3.94 -5.04 -3.20
CA ARG A 49 -3.90 -5.13 -4.65
C ARG A 49 -3.36 -3.84 -5.24
N LEU A 50 -2.22 -3.92 -5.92
CA LEU A 50 -1.70 -2.83 -6.74
C LEU A 50 -2.20 -2.99 -8.17
N SER A 51 -2.84 -1.96 -8.70
CA SER A 51 -3.32 -1.92 -10.07
C SER A 51 -2.81 -0.69 -10.80
N ARG A 52 -2.61 -0.84 -12.11
CA ARG A 52 -2.33 0.26 -13.04
C ARG A 52 -3.37 0.29 -14.13
N ARG A 53 -4.04 1.42 -14.36
CA ARG A 53 -5.11 1.57 -15.37
C ARG A 53 -6.15 0.44 -15.28
N ARG A 54 -6.57 0.10 -14.05
CA ARG A 54 -7.51 -0.98 -13.71
C ARG A 54 -7.02 -2.41 -13.97
N ARG A 55 -5.77 -2.61 -14.39
CA ARG A 55 -5.16 -3.94 -14.49
C ARG A 55 -4.36 -4.24 -13.22
N THR A 56 -4.64 -5.37 -12.60
CA THR A 56 -3.87 -5.84 -11.44
C THR A 56 -2.44 -6.20 -11.84
N ILE A 57 -1.46 -5.69 -11.08
CA ILE A 57 -0.04 -5.99 -11.22
C ILE A 57 0.40 -6.90 -10.07
N PHE A 58 0.04 -6.55 -8.84
CA PHE A 58 0.31 -7.36 -7.64
C PHE A 58 -0.97 -7.53 -6.83
N ALA A 59 -1.11 -8.68 -6.20
CA ALA A 59 -2.12 -8.93 -5.18
C ALA A 59 -1.65 -10.06 -4.26
N ALA A 60 -1.69 -9.83 -2.95
CA ALA A 60 -1.33 -10.83 -1.94
C ALA A 60 -1.96 -10.48 -0.59
N SER A 61 -1.64 -11.27 0.42
CA SER A 61 -2.03 -11.04 1.82
C SER A 61 -0.94 -11.47 2.81
N ASP A 62 0.30 -11.13 2.50
CA ASP A 62 1.53 -11.56 3.19
C ASP A 62 2.15 -10.48 4.09
N VAL A 63 1.64 -9.24 4.04
CA VAL A 63 2.09 -8.15 4.90
C VAL A 63 1.28 -8.13 6.19
N CYS A 64 1.96 -8.10 7.33
CA CYS A 64 1.34 -8.03 8.65
C CYS A 64 1.73 -6.74 9.37
N SER A 65 0.83 -6.23 10.21
CA SER A 65 1.13 -5.14 11.13
C SER A 65 2.13 -5.55 12.23
N GLY A 66 2.49 -4.58 13.07
CA GLY A 66 3.04 -4.86 14.40
C GLY A 66 2.05 -5.61 15.31
N VAL A 67 2.57 -6.25 16.35
CA VAL A 67 1.78 -6.93 17.39
C VAL A 67 0.91 -5.90 18.13
N GLY A 68 -0.36 -6.24 18.36
CA GLY A 68 -1.30 -5.38 19.07
C GLY A 68 -1.83 -4.19 18.27
N ALA A 69 -1.56 -4.12 16.96
CA ALA A 69 -2.06 -3.04 16.11
C ALA A 69 -3.60 -2.97 16.13
N VAL A 70 -4.10 -1.74 16.18
CA VAL A 70 -5.52 -1.42 16.13
C VAL A 70 -5.85 -0.96 14.71
N LEU A 71 -6.99 -1.45 14.20
CA LEU A 71 -7.46 -1.05 12.88
C LEU A 71 -7.89 0.43 12.93
N SER A 72 -7.06 1.31 12.38
CA SER A 72 -7.25 2.76 12.35
C SER A 72 -6.84 3.34 10.99
N GLY A 73 -7.15 4.61 10.75
CA GLY A 73 -6.68 5.32 9.55
C GLY A 73 -5.15 5.45 9.49
N GLU A 74 -4.50 5.70 10.63
CA GLU A 74 -3.03 5.75 10.72
C GLU A 74 -2.40 4.39 10.39
N GLU A 75 -2.99 3.32 10.90
CA GLU A 75 -2.53 1.97 10.62
C GLU A 75 -2.74 1.60 9.14
N LEU A 76 -3.85 2.02 8.51
CA LEU A 76 -4.04 1.88 7.06
C LEU A 76 -2.94 2.59 6.26
N ILE A 77 -2.55 3.81 6.65
CA ILE A 77 -1.46 4.54 6.00
C ILE A 77 -0.15 3.77 6.15
N SER A 78 0.17 3.33 7.38
CA SER A 78 1.37 2.55 7.69
C SER A 78 1.45 1.28 6.85
N ALA A 79 0.35 0.53 6.78
CA ALA A 79 0.24 -0.69 6.01
C ALA A 79 0.42 -0.44 4.50
N ALA A 80 -0.25 0.58 3.95
CA ALA A 80 -0.12 0.93 2.53
C ALA A 80 1.30 1.35 2.15
N ARG A 81 1.98 2.10 3.02
CA ARG A 81 3.37 2.51 2.80
C ARG A 81 4.34 1.34 2.89
N THR A 82 4.12 0.43 3.83
CA THR A 82 4.90 -0.80 3.95
C THR A 82 4.74 -1.68 2.71
N VAL A 83 3.50 -1.85 2.24
CA VAL A 83 3.22 -2.58 1.00
C VAL A 83 3.90 -1.88 -0.19
N LEU A 84 3.77 -0.56 -0.33
CA LEU A 84 4.38 0.14 -1.45
C LEU A 84 5.90 -0.01 -1.42
N ARG A 85 6.55 0.19 -0.26
CA ARG A 85 7.99 0.01 -0.07
C ARG A 85 8.45 -1.38 -0.52
N TYR A 86 7.70 -2.42 -0.13
CA TYR A 86 7.98 -3.80 -0.48
C TYR A 86 7.83 -4.05 -1.99
N LEU A 87 6.79 -3.52 -2.61
CA LEU A 87 6.55 -3.68 -4.05
C LEU A 87 7.56 -2.91 -4.91
N THR A 88 8.15 -1.84 -4.38
CA THR A 88 9.09 -0.97 -5.10
C THR A 88 10.55 -1.36 -4.96
N LEU A 89 10.87 -2.48 -4.31
CA LEU A 89 12.25 -2.98 -4.17
C LEU A 89 12.94 -3.12 -5.55
N GLN A 90 14.19 -2.67 -5.61
CA GLN A 90 15.07 -2.75 -6.78
C GLN A 90 16.12 -3.87 -6.64
N PRO A 91 16.71 -4.32 -7.76
CA PRO A 91 17.91 -5.16 -7.70
C PRO A 91 19.00 -4.49 -6.85
N GLY A 92 19.45 -5.18 -5.80
CA GLY A 92 20.39 -4.65 -4.80
C GLY A 92 19.77 -4.29 -3.46
N ASP A 93 18.45 -4.07 -3.38
CA ASP A 93 17.76 -3.87 -2.09
C ASP A 93 17.47 -5.20 -1.36
N THR A 94 17.43 -6.29 -2.13
CA THR A 94 17.18 -7.65 -1.68
C THR A 94 17.89 -8.65 -2.60
N ASP A 95 17.85 -9.92 -2.23
CA ASP A 95 18.47 -11.00 -2.98
C ASP A 95 17.86 -11.12 -4.39
N ALA A 96 18.68 -11.45 -5.38
CA ALA A 96 18.23 -11.47 -6.78
C ALA A 96 17.10 -12.48 -7.02
N GLU A 97 17.12 -13.59 -6.28
CA GLU A 97 16.14 -14.68 -6.34
C GLU A 97 14.72 -14.21 -5.98
N TYR A 98 14.59 -13.10 -5.25
CA TYR A 98 13.29 -12.48 -4.95
C TYR A 98 12.51 -12.16 -6.24
N PHE A 99 13.20 -11.70 -7.29
CA PHE A 99 12.57 -11.27 -8.53
C PHE A 99 12.31 -12.42 -9.52
N ASP A 100 12.80 -13.63 -9.24
CA ASP A 100 12.64 -14.78 -10.13
C ASP A 100 11.17 -15.19 -10.28
N ALA A 101 10.41 -15.05 -9.18
CA ALA A 101 8.98 -15.35 -9.15
C ALA A 101 8.13 -14.29 -9.88
N TYR A 102 8.69 -13.15 -10.30
CA TYR A 102 7.90 -12.12 -10.96
C TYR A 102 7.36 -12.63 -12.29
N THR A 103 6.12 -12.26 -12.60
CA THR A 103 5.60 -12.38 -13.96
C THR A 103 6.24 -11.34 -14.87
N ARG A 104 6.12 -11.53 -16.19
CA ARG A 104 6.58 -10.51 -17.16
C ARG A 104 5.95 -9.13 -16.89
N THR A 105 4.66 -9.09 -16.56
CA THR A 105 3.96 -7.82 -16.27
C THR A 105 4.51 -7.14 -15.02
N GLN A 106 4.90 -7.89 -14.00
CA GLN A 106 5.50 -7.34 -12.77
C GLN A 106 6.92 -6.83 -13.01
N ARG A 107 7.72 -7.53 -13.82
CA ARG A 107 9.05 -7.05 -14.24
C ARG A 107 8.95 -5.77 -15.07
N ASP A 108 8.10 -5.76 -16.10
CA ASP A 108 7.87 -4.58 -16.94
C ASP A 108 7.37 -3.38 -16.13
N TRP A 109 6.57 -3.62 -15.08
CA TRP A 109 6.13 -2.57 -14.17
C TRP A 109 7.26 -2.06 -13.28
N ARG A 110 8.04 -2.97 -12.69
CA ARG A 110 9.17 -2.61 -11.80
C ARG A 110 10.16 -1.72 -12.54
N ASP A 111 10.60 -2.16 -13.70
CA ASP A 111 11.64 -1.48 -14.49
C ASP A 111 11.23 -0.09 -14.97
N ARG A 112 9.92 0.24 -14.93
CA ARG A 112 9.39 1.51 -15.43
C ARG A 112 8.87 2.45 -14.35
N TYR A 113 8.45 1.93 -13.21
CA TYR A 113 7.66 2.70 -12.24
C TYR A 113 8.11 2.52 -10.80
N ALA A 114 8.77 1.41 -10.45
CA ALA A 114 9.01 1.10 -9.04
C ALA A 114 9.95 2.11 -8.37
N GLU A 115 11.01 2.55 -9.05
CA GLU A 115 11.94 3.55 -8.52
C GLU A 115 11.21 4.87 -8.22
N ASP A 116 10.48 5.42 -9.21
CA ASP A 116 9.71 6.65 -9.04
C ASP A 116 8.67 6.53 -7.93
N LEU A 117 7.98 5.39 -7.85
CA LEU A 117 6.94 5.19 -6.85
C LEU A 117 7.50 4.97 -5.43
N SER A 118 8.77 4.59 -5.30
CA SER A 118 9.41 4.33 -4.00
C SER A 118 9.45 5.58 -3.11
N ILE A 119 9.47 6.77 -3.71
CA ILE A 119 9.49 8.05 -2.99
C ILE A 119 8.25 8.24 -2.12
N TYR A 120 7.09 7.73 -2.56
CA TYR A 120 5.84 7.84 -1.82
C TYR A 120 5.78 6.88 -0.63
N ALA A 121 6.68 5.91 -0.56
CA ALA A 121 6.79 4.99 0.56
C ALA A 121 7.68 5.51 1.70
N MET A 122 8.51 6.53 1.47
CA MET A 122 9.46 7.07 2.45
C MET A 122 8.79 7.89 3.57
N ASP A 123 9.36 7.82 4.79
CA ASP A 123 8.85 8.52 5.97
C ASP A 123 9.08 10.03 5.89
N GLY A 124 8.10 10.81 6.34
CA GLY A 124 8.20 12.28 6.50
C GLY A 124 8.17 13.08 5.20
N TRP A 125 8.05 12.45 4.03
CA TRP A 125 8.04 13.17 2.76
C TRP A 125 6.71 12.97 2.04
N CYS A 126 5.97 14.07 1.90
CA CYS A 126 4.88 14.12 0.95
C CYS A 126 5.46 14.15 -0.47
N GLY A 127 5.48 13.00 -1.15
CA GLY A 127 5.96 12.87 -2.54
C GLY A 127 5.21 13.71 -3.59
N TYR A 128 4.20 14.48 -3.17
CA TYR A 128 3.39 15.37 -4.01
C TYR A 128 3.68 16.87 -3.84
N CYS A 129 3.87 17.37 -2.62
CA CYS A 129 4.03 18.81 -2.36
C CYS A 129 5.33 19.18 -1.63
N GLY A 130 6.16 18.20 -1.25
CA GLY A 130 7.42 18.45 -0.53
C GLY A 130 7.22 18.86 0.94
N GLY A 131 6.01 18.76 1.49
CA GLY A 131 5.71 19.02 2.89
C GLY A 131 6.05 17.84 3.81
N ASP A 132 6.30 18.15 5.08
CA ASP A 132 6.54 17.18 6.15
C ASP A 132 5.22 16.62 6.68
N HIS A 133 4.54 15.83 5.85
CA HIS A 133 3.35 15.09 6.22
C HIS A 133 3.26 13.76 5.46
N LEU A 134 2.53 12.81 6.05
CA LEU A 134 2.26 11.51 5.43
C LEU A 134 1.50 11.73 4.11
N SER A 135 2.09 11.29 3.00
CA SER A 135 1.40 11.28 1.71
C SER A 135 0.52 10.04 1.64
N PRO A 136 -0.79 10.23 1.79
CA PRO A 136 -1.62 9.64 0.76
C PRO A 136 -2.86 10.49 0.49
N GLY A 137 -2.94 11.11 -0.70
CA GLY A 137 -4.08 11.94 -1.11
C GLY A 137 -3.95 13.43 -0.81
N CYS A 138 -2.73 13.99 -0.82
CA CYS A 138 -2.42 15.39 -0.50
C CYS A 138 -3.44 16.37 -1.14
N PRO A 139 -4.33 16.99 -0.34
CA PRO A 139 -5.25 17.99 -0.81
C PRO A 139 -4.65 19.40 -0.77
N SER A 140 -3.39 19.60 -0.32
CA SER A 140 -2.79 20.91 -0.11
C SER A 140 -2.92 21.80 -1.35
N ARG A 141 -3.75 22.86 -1.43
CA ARG A 141 -4.62 23.57 -0.45
C ARG A 141 -4.27 23.51 1.03
#